data_AF-A0A537VA52-F1
#
_entry.id   AF-A0A537VA52-F1
#
_cell.length_a   1.000
_cell.length_b   1.000
_cell.length_c   1.000
_cell.angle_alpha   90.00
_cell.angle_beta   90.00
_cell.angle_gamma   90.00
#
_symmetry.space_group_name_H-M   'P 1'
#
loop_
_entity.id
_entity.type
_entity.pdbx_description
1 polymer ?
#
loop_
_entity_poly.entity_id
_entity_poly.type
_entity_poly.pdbx_seq_one_letter_code
_entity_poly.pdbx_strand_id
1 'polypeptide(L)'
;MIRPRAFSGLALCAFLLGATWPVLAALPSVPARVVAGDAFAITQGSGALSINVSLASNLSASNWTVTVSPEILGLSVLEGDSVVVRGVDHDAFLRLEGASRVSGSMGGSQFGLAGEAFATRFGLVTGDTVTIVGAFVPRIAFVRITGVFRAESVANDELLVDFSMARFLTGLGPANYHSIRVRTTDPGEMLRFLDRFQSSVHVSGPGIDPTDIHSDPPKDERLANVILRTGVGGAPRDYLTTALGEATTSVRVVAYGIAILIGVLVGFGVHATQARAFADRAPAVGVLRAVGASNGWLRRRLLLESLPFAVLAGLLGAASGFFAGIVLLRGLDLIVFGHQVPISFDLVTSALIVLVLVGISMASAVVLLREALRRRPTESIREAPATEPPQSLEAILRG
;
A
#
# COMPACT_ATOMS: atom_id res chain seq x y z
N MET A 1 -30.62 -24.92 -7.15
CA MET A 1 -30.01 -23.85 -7.98
C MET A 1 -30.13 -22.53 -7.24
N ILE A 2 -29.01 -21.86 -6.94
CA ILE A 2 -29.01 -20.53 -6.30
C ILE A 2 -29.68 -19.54 -7.27
N ARG A 3 -30.67 -18.78 -6.77
CA ARG A 3 -31.34 -17.76 -7.58
C ARG A 3 -30.34 -16.65 -7.96
N PRO A 4 -30.44 -16.08 -9.16
CA PRO A 4 -29.46 -15.13 -9.69
C PRO A 4 -29.18 -13.94 -8.75
N ARG A 5 -30.18 -13.49 -7.97
CA ARG A 5 -30.04 -12.38 -7.02
C ARG A 5 -29.03 -12.63 -5.89
N ALA A 6 -28.94 -13.85 -5.37
CA ALA A 6 -27.99 -14.19 -4.31
C ALA A 6 -26.56 -14.28 -4.85
N PHE A 7 -26.42 -14.81 -6.07
CA PHE A 7 -25.16 -14.81 -6.80
C PHE A 7 -24.67 -13.38 -7.08
N SER A 8 -25.54 -12.49 -7.56
CA SER A 8 -25.21 -11.09 -7.82
C SER A 8 -24.76 -10.35 -6.56
N GLY A 9 -25.39 -10.61 -5.41
CA GLY A 9 -25.00 -10.00 -4.13
C GLY A 9 -23.60 -10.43 -3.69
N LEU A 10 -23.29 -11.73 -3.76
CA LEU A 10 -21.95 -12.25 -3.46
C LEU A 10 -20.89 -11.71 -4.43
N ALA A 11 -21.23 -11.64 -5.71
CA ALA A 11 -20.34 -11.10 -6.74
C ALA A 11 -20.04 -9.61 -6.50
N LEU A 12 -21.04 -8.83 -6.08
CA LEU A 12 -20.86 -7.41 -5.72
C LEU A 12 -19.96 -7.25 -4.50
N CYS A 13 -20.14 -8.07 -3.45
CA CYS A 13 -19.26 -8.07 -2.28
C CYS A 13 -17.80 -8.38 -2.66
N ALA A 14 -17.59 -9.36 -3.53
CA ALA A 14 -16.27 -9.71 -4.05
C ALA A 14 -15.69 -8.61 -4.96
N PHE A 15 -16.53 -7.96 -5.77
CA PHE A 15 -16.15 -6.81 -6.60
C PHE A 15 -15.62 -5.65 -5.77
N LEU A 16 -16.32 -5.27 -4.70
CA LEU A 16 -15.89 -4.17 -3.85
C LEU A 16 -14.52 -4.45 -3.22
N LEU A 17 -14.31 -5.65 -2.66
CA LEU A 17 -13.00 -6.01 -2.12
C LEU A 17 -11.91 -6.08 -3.20
N GLY A 18 -12.21 -6.67 -4.36
CA GLY A 18 -11.27 -6.75 -5.48
C GLY A 18 -10.84 -5.37 -6.00
N ALA A 19 -11.74 -4.39 -5.97
CA ALA A 19 -11.47 -3.01 -6.39
C ALA A 19 -10.65 -2.22 -5.36
N THR A 20 -10.93 -2.39 -4.06
CA THR A 20 -10.29 -1.56 -3.02
C THR A 20 -9.00 -2.14 -2.48
N TRP A 21 -8.90 -3.47 -2.39
CA TRP A 21 -7.77 -4.12 -1.72
C TRP A 21 -6.39 -3.82 -2.32
N PRO A 22 -6.20 -3.83 -3.66
CA PRO A 22 -4.88 -3.58 -4.25
C PRO A 22 -4.28 -2.23 -3.82
N VAL A 23 -5.12 -1.20 -3.69
CA VAL A 23 -4.72 0.12 -3.21
C VAL A 23 -4.31 0.06 -1.74
N LEU A 24 -5.20 -0.47 -0.89
CA LEU A 24 -4.96 -0.54 0.55
C LEU A 24 -3.75 -1.40 0.91
N ALA A 25 -3.47 -2.45 0.14
CA ALA A 25 -2.30 -3.31 0.32
C ALA A 25 -1.00 -2.65 -0.16
N ALA A 26 -1.06 -1.76 -1.16
CA ALA A 26 0.12 -1.06 -1.68
C ALA A 26 0.56 0.10 -0.76
N LEU A 27 -0.39 0.82 -0.16
CA LEU A 27 -0.15 2.03 0.64
C LEU A 27 0.95 1.87 1.72
N PRO A 28 0.96 0.81 2.56
CA PRO A 28 1.96 0.66 3.62
C PRO A 28 3.40 0.57 3.11
N SER A 29 3.62 0.21 1.85
CA SER A 29 4.95 0.07 1.28
C SER A 29 5.50 1.37 0.68
N VAL A 30 4.65 2.38 0.47
CA VAL A 30 5.02 3.61 -0.25
C VAL A 30 6.19 4.34 0.41
N PRO A 31 6.18 4.66 1.73
CA PRO A 31 7.25 5.44 2.32
C PRO A 31 8.62 4.73 2.28
N ALA A 32 8.64 3.41 2.50
CA ALA A 32 9.85 2.61 2.43
C ALA A 32 10.40 2.51 0.99
N ARG A 33 9.52 2.40 -0.01
CA ARG A 33 9.92 2.35 -1.43
C ARG A 33 10.61 3.62 -1.91
N VAL A 34 10.22 4.79 -1.39
CA VAL A 34 10.90 6.07 -1.68
C VAL A 34 12.38 6.03 -1.28
N VAL A 35 12.73 5.31 -0.22
CA VAL A 35 14.10 5.34 0.32
C VAL A 35 14.94 4.14 -0.07
N ALA A 36 14.33 2.96 -0.23
CA ALA A 36 15.06 1.74 -0.53
C ALA A 36 14.96 1.28 -1.98
N GLY A 37 13.83 1.49 -2.65
CA GLY A 37 13.53 0.80 -3.91
C GLY A 37 13.76 -0.71 -3.77
N ASP A 38 14.46 -1.30 -4.74
CA ASP A 38 14.83 -2.73 -4.75
C ASP A 38 16.29 -2.99 -4.31
N ALA A 39 16.96 -1.99 -3.73
CA ALA A 39 18.35 -2.09 -3.25
C ALA A 39 18.39 -2.13 -1.71
N PHE A 40 19.56 -2.45 -1.14
CA PHE A 40 19.78 -2.23 0.28
C PHE A 40 19.88 -0.74 0.55
N ALA A 41 19.10 -0.23 1.49
CA ALA A 41 19.15 1.13 1.96
C ALA A 41 19.88 1.19 3.30
N ILE A 42 20.95 1.97 3.33
CA ILE A 42 21.68 2.33 4.53
C ILE A 42 21.28 3.76 4.86
N THR A 43 20.63 3.95 6.00
CA THR A 43 20.06 5.24 6.42
C THR A 43 20.63 5.67 7.77
N GLN A 44 20.38 6.92 8.15
CA GLN A 44 21.02 7.56 9.31
C GLN A 44 20.72 6.83 10.64
N GLY A 45 21.77 6.46 11.37
CA GLY A 45 21.68 6.06 12.77
C GLY A 45 21.94 7.24 13.73
N SER A 46 21.76 6.99 15.03
CA SER A 46 21.80 8.03 16.08
C SER A 46 23.21 8.48 16.50
N GLY A 47 24.24 7.74 16.10
CA GLY A 47 25.64 7.97 16.43
C GLY A 47 26.36 9.02 15.57
N ALA A 48 27.65 9.25 15.86
CA ALA A 48 28.46 10.29 15.19
C ALA A 48 28.97 9.88 13.81
N LEU A 49 29.25 8.59 13.60
CA LEU A 49 29.71 8.02 12.33
C LEU A 49 28.53 7.53 11.49
N SER A 50 27.59 8.44 11.24
CA SER A 50 26.42 8.20 10.39
C SER A 50 26.75 8.41 8.91
N ILE A 51 25.72 8.51 8.06
CA ILE A 51 25.82 8.58 6.60
C ILE A 51 26.69 9.76 6.12
N ASN A 52 27.91 9.47 5.68
CA ASN A 52 28.88 10.47 5.23
C ASN A 52 29.67 10.05 3.97
N VAL A 53 30.45 10.98 3.42
CA VAL A 53 31.28 10.78 2.21
C VAL A 53 32.31 9.66 2.38
N SER A 54 32.93 9.54 3.55
CA SER A 54 33.92 8.48 3.83
C SER A 54 33.28 7.10 3.83
N LEU A 55 32.07 6.95 4.38
CA LEU A 55 31.35 5.70 4.33
C LEU A 55 31.00 5.32 2.88
N ALA A 56 30.46 6.26 2.11
CA ALA A 56 30.10 6.04 0.71
C ALA A 56 31.31 5.65 -0.15
N SER A 57 32.47 6.30 0.05
CA SER A 57 33.68 5.99 -0.71
C SER A 57 34.26 4.61 -0.38
N ASN A 58 34.25 4.20 0.90
CA ASN A 58 34.73 2.88 1.30
C ASN A 58 33.79 1.74 0.85
N LEU A 59 32.47 1.98 0.88
CA LEU A 59 31.49 1.05 0.29
C LEU A 59 31.72 0.88 -1.21
N SER A 60 32.01 1.97 -1.93
CA SER A 60 32.24 1.96 -3.37
C SER A 60 33.55 1.26 -3.75
N ALA A 61 34.55 1.29 -2.87
CA ALA A 61 35.84 0.63 -3.05
C ALA A 61 35.81 -0.88 -2.74
N SER A 62 34.71 -1.38 -2.18
CA SER A 62 34.59 -2.77 -1.75
C SER A 62 34.27 -3.70 -2.93
N ASN A 63 34.91 -4.87 -2.97
CA ASN A 63 34.79 -5.84 -4.06
C ASN A 63 33.46 -6.61 -4.10
N TRP A 64 32.72 -6.64 -2.99
CA TRP A 64 31.40 -7.26 -2.88
C TRP A 64 30.27 -6.31 -3.32
N THR A 65 30.60 -5.06 -3.60
CA THR A 65 29.63 -4.05 -4.03
C THR A 65 29.53 -3.99 -5.55
N VAL A 66 28.31 -4.03 -6.07
CA VAL A 66 28.01 -3.85 -7.50
C VAL A 66 27.81 -2.37 -7.82
N THR A 67 26.98 -1.68 -7.03
CA THR A 67 26.67 -0.26 -7.21
C THR A 67 26.43 0.40 -5.85
N VAL A 68 27.01 1.58 -5.65
CA VAL A 68 26.73 2.47 -4.50
C VAL A 68 26.19 3.79 -5.01
N SER A 69 25.04 4.20 -4.49
CA SER A 69 24.40 5.47 -4.78
C SER A 69 24.21 6.23 -3.46
N PRO A 70 25.08 7.22 -3.13
CA PRO A 70 24.82 8.14 -2.03
C PRO A 70 23.77 9.17 -2.45
N GLU A 71 22.82 9.48 -1.55
CA GLU A 71 21.61 10.20 -1.92
C GLU A 71 21.21 11.27 -0.90
N ILE A 72 20.74 12.40 -1.41
CA ILE A 72 20.18 13.50 -0.63
C ILE A 72 18.71 13.64 -0.99
N LEU A 73 17.84 13.15 -0.12
CA LEU A 73 16.40 13.31 -0.24
C LEU A 73 15.97 14.74 0.08
N GLY A 74 15.34 15.41 -0.87
CA GLY A 74 14.79 16.76 -0.74
C GLY A 74 13.29 16.78 -1.01
N LEU A 75 12.48 16.77 0.05
CA LEU A 75 11.05 17.07 -0.07
C LEU A 75 10.91 18.53 -0.48
N SER A 76 10.18 18.76 -1.57
CA SER A 76 10.04 20.08 -2.18
C SER A 76 8.63 20.29 -2.70
N VAL A 77 8.35 21.51 -3.15
CA VAL A 77 7.10 21.92 -3.77
C VAL A 77 7.37 22.48 -5.16
N LEU A 78 6.57 22.06 -6.13
CA LEU A 78 6.52 22.58 -7.50
C LEU A 78 5.06 22.84 -7.85
N GLU A 79 4.72 24.06 -8.27
CA GLU A 79 3.34 24.46 -8.64
C GLU A 79 2.26 24.19 -7.57
N GLY A 80 2.66 24.17 -6.29
CA GLY A 80 1.77 23.86 -5.17
C GLY A 80 1.67 22.37 -4.82
N ASP A 81 2.22 21.51 -5.67
CA ASP A 81 2.26 20.07 -5.47
C ASP A 81 3.54 19.62 -4.74
N SER A 82 3.39 18.63 -3.86
CA SER A 82 4.55 17.99 -3.22
C SER A 82 5.29 17.10 -4.22
N VAL A 83 6.61 17.30 -4.27
CA VAL A 83 7.53 16.59 -5.15
C VAL A 83 8.79 16.16 -4.40
N VAL A 84 9.45 15.11 -4.90
CA VAL A 84 10.74 14.67 -4.37
C VAL A 84 11.84 15.10 -5.35
N VAL A 85 12.77 15.89 -4.82
CA VAL A 85 14.01 16.26 -5.50
C VAL A 85 15.15 15.49 -4.86
N ARG A 86 15.86 14.68 -5.64
CA ARG A 86 16.93 13.82 -5.12
C ARG A 86 18.29 14.24 -5.66
N GLY A 87 19.20 14.54 -4.73
CA GLY A 87 20.61 14.76 -5.04
C GLY A 87 21.34 13.44 -5.21
N VAL A 88 21.94 13.20 -6.37
CA VAL A 88 22.56 11.91 -6.71
C VAL A 88 23.82 12.07 -7.56
N ASP A 89 24.62 11.00 -7.61
CA ASP A 89 25.45 10.71 -8.78
C ASP A 89 24.56 10.04 -9.82
N HIS A 90 24.30 10.72 -10.94
CA HIS A 90 23.35 10.25 -11.94
C HIS A 90 23.74 8.90 -12.53
N ASP A 91 25.02 8.63 -12.78
CA ASP A 91 25.46 7.38 -13.38
C ASP A 91 25.27 6.20 -12.41
N ALA A 92 25.62 6.41 -11.15
CA ALA A 92 25.41 5.39 -10.12
C ALA A 92 23.91 5.12 -9.89
N PHE A 93 23.11 6.18 -9.78
CA PHE A 93 21.68 6.09 -9.53
C PHE A 93 20.94 5.41 -10.69
N LEU A 94 21.16 5.83 -11.93
CA LEU A 94 20.46 5.25 -13.09
C LEU A 94 20.82 3.78 -13.28
N ARG A 95 22.07 3.37 -13.04
CA ARG A 95 22.46 1.95 -13.02
C ARG A 95 21.80 1.18 -11.87
N LEU A 96 21.67 1.82 -10.70
CA LEU A 96 20.95 1.22 -9.58
C LEU A 96 19.48 0.98 -9.96
N GLU A 97 18.81 1.95 -10.57
CA GLU A 97 17.39 1.85 -10.96
C GLU A 97 17.15 1.02 -12.23
N GLY A 98 18.20 0.67 -12.98
CA GLY A 98 18.02 0.10 -14.34
C GLY A 98 17.33 1.10 -15.28
N ALA A 99 17.48 2.40 -15.02
CA ALA A 99 16.78 3.45 -15.73
C ALA A 99 17.35 3.64 -17.14
N SER A 100 16.45 3.96 -18.08
CA SER A 100 16.79 4.24 -19.48
C SER A 100 16.62 5.71 -19.80
N ARG A 101 17.43 6.22 -20.73
CA ARG A 101 17.32 7.60 -21.20
C ARG A 101 16.15 7.72 -22.18
N VAL A 102 15.30 8.72 -21.97
CA VAL A 102 14.21 9.07 -22.89
C VAL A 102 14.64 10.22 -23.80
N SER A 103 15.15 11.32 -23.24
CA SER A 103 15.54 12.52 -24.00
C SER A 103 16.57 13.39 -23.25
N GLY A 104 17.18 14.35 -23.95
CA GLY A 104 18.11 15.34 -23.36
C GLY A 104 19.41 14.76 -22.81
N SER A 105 20.33 15.58 -22.29
CA SER A 105 21.62 15.11 -21.73
C SER A 105 21.44 14.55 -20.33
N MET A 106 22.00 13.36 -20.10
CA MET A 106 22.04 12.72 -18.78
C MET A 106 23.27 13.09 -17.96
N GLY A 107 24.27 13.73 -18.58
CA GLY A 107 25.55 14.03 -17.97
C GLY A 107 25.80 15.52 -17.72
N GLY A 108 26.77 15.81 -16.86
CA GLY A 108 27.18 17.15 -16.46
C GLY A 108 27.42 17.26 -14.95
N SER A 109 28.15 18.29 -14.52
CA SER A 109 28.34 18.59 -13.09
C SER A 109 27.14 19.29 -12.46
N GLN A 110 26.29 19.91 -13.28
CA GLN A 110 25.01 20.50 -12.90
C GLN A 110 23.94 19.96 -13.85
N PHE A 111 22.88 19.40 -13.29
CA PHE A 111 21.82 18.77 -14.06
C PHE A 111 20.47 18.83 -13.34
N GLY A 112 19.41 18.69 -14.13
CA GLY A 112 18.05 18.43 -13.67
C GLY A 112 17.47 17.32 -14.54
N LEU A 113 17.42 16.10 -14.03
CA LEU A 113 16.88 14.95 -14.78
C LEU A 113 15.51 14.64 -14.23
N ALA A 114 14.48 14.84 -15.04
CA ALA A 114 13.11 14.49 -14.67
C ALA A 114 12.84 13.01 -14.98
N GLY A 115 12.21 12.29 -14.06
CA GLY A 115 11.56 11.03 -14.40
C GLY A 115 10.44 11.27 -15.41
N GLU A 116 10.09 10.26 -16.21
CA GLU A 116 9.13 10.42 -17.29
C GLU A 116 7.71 10.74 -16.77
N ALA A 117 7.31 10.10 -15.66
CA ALA A 117 6.01 10.38 -15.04
C ALA A 117 6.01 11.79 -14.41
N PHE A 118 7.12 12.19 -13.76
CA PHE A 118 7.30 13.57 -13.30
C PHE A 118 7.18 14.60 -14.43
N ALA A 119 7.90 14.39 -15.53
CA ALA A 119 7.88 15.29 -16.68
C ALA A 119 6.48 15.37 -17.31
N THR A 120 5.80 14.23 -17.45
CA THR A 120 4.44 14.17 -18.01
C THR A 120 3.44 14.90 -17.11
N ARG A 121 3.52 14.70 -15.80
CA ARG A 121 2.63 15.31 -14.80
C ARG A 121 2.69 16.83 -14.82
N PHE A 122 3.88 17.40 -14.96
CA PHE A 122 4.11 18.86 -14.97
C PHE A 122 4.26 19.44 -16.39
N GLY A 123 4.02 18.64 -17.44
CA GLY A 123 4.14 19.09 -18.84
C GLY A 123 5.54 19.58 -19.24
N LEU A 124 6.59 19.02 -18.64
CA LEU A 124 7.97 19.48 -18.79
C LEU A 124 8.67 18.82 -19.98
N VAL A 125 9.49 19.62 -20.67
CA VAL A 125 10.40 19.14 -21.72
C VAL A 125 11.85 19.56 -21.43
N THR A 126 12.78 18.94 -22.14
CA THR A 126 14.21 19.27 -22.01
C THR A 126 14.47 20.70 -22.44
N GLY A 127 15.12 21.48 -21.58
CA GLY A 127 15.40 22.90 -21.77
C GLY A 127 14.60 23.81 -20.82
N ASP A 128 13.48 23.33 -20.30
CA ASP A 128 12.62 24.08 -19.38
C ASP A 128 13.34 24.36 -18.06
N THR A 129 12.94 25.45 -17.40
CA THR A 129 13.42 25.77 -16.05
C THR A 129 12.24 25.76 -15.10
N VAL A 130 12.32 24.92 -14.07
CA VAL A 130 11.30 24.81 -13.03
C VAL A 130 11.74 25.51 -11.76
N THR A 131 10.77 26.06 -11.03
CA THR A 131 11.01 26.70 -9.72
C THR A 131 10.67 25.71 -8.63
N ILE A 132 11.68 25.30 -7.87
CA ILE A 132 11.56 24.35 -6.77
C ILE A 132 11.65 25.10 -5.46
N VAL A 133 10.73 24.83 -4.54
CA VAL A 133 10.76 25.34 -3.18
C VAL A 133 11.09 24.21 -2.22
N GLY A 134 12.21 24.31 -1.50
CA GLY A 134 12.61 23.31 -0.51
C GLY A 134 11.66 23.32 0.70
N ALA A 135 11.26 22.14 1.18
CA ALA A 135 10.40 22.01 2.35
C ALA A 135 11.18 21.95 3.68
N PHE A 136 12.44 21.50 3.64
CA PHE A 136 13.29 21.43 4.84
C PHE A 136 13.82 22.80 5.27
N VAL A 137 14.21 23.62 4.30
CA VAL A 137 14.68 24.99 4.50
C VAL A 137 13.96 25.84 3.47
N PRO A 138 13.38 27.01 3.84
CA PRO A 138 12.61 27.85 2.93
C PRO A 138 13.54 28.52 1.90
N ARG A 139 13.96 27.74 0.90
CA ARG A 139 14.87 28.13 -0.18
C ARG A 139 14.20 27.86 -1.51
N ILE A 140 14.45 28.76 -2.46
CA ILE A 140 13.93 28.68 -3.82
C ILE A 140 15.10 28.42 -4.75
N ALA A 141 14.97 27.41 -5.61
CA ALA A 141 15.96 27.08 -6.63
C ALA A 141 15.31 27.04 -8.02
N PHE A 142 16.09 27.40 -9.03
CA PHE A 142 15.72 27.26 -10.43
C PHE A 142 16.49 26.09 -11.02
N VAL A 143 15.79 25.04 -11.43
CA VAL A 143 16.39 23.82 -11.96
C VAL A 143 16.06 23.73 -13.43
N ARG A 144 17.10 23.70 -14.27
CA ARG A 144 16.93 23.48 -15.70
C ARG A 144 16.86 21.98 -16.00
N ILE A 145 15.81 21.55 -16.70
CA ILE A 145 15.62 20.17 -17.11
C ILE A 145 16.59 19.88 -18.26
N THR A 146 17.66 19.14 -17.96
CA THR A 146 18.68 18.76 -18.94
C THR A 146 18.32 17.49 -19.70
N GLY A 147 17.54 16.61 -19.08
CA GLY A 147 17.16 15.30 -19.62
C GLY A 147 15.94 14.69 -18.95
N VAL A 148 15.38 13.67 -19.60
CA VAL A 148 14.29 12.85 -19.08
C VAL A 148 14.73 11.38 -19.08
N PHE A 149 14.49 10.70 -17.97
CA PHE A 149 14.74 9.26 -17.83
C PHE A 149 13.46 8.49 -17.54
N ARG A 150 13.48 7.19 -17.80
CA ARG A 150 12.42 6.26 -17.45
C ARG A 150 12.96 5.20 -16.49
N ALA A 151 12.33 5.08 -15.34
CA ALA A 151 12.55 4.00 -14.38
C ALA A 151 11.24 3.24 -14.14
N GLU A 152 11.32 1.96 -13.77
CA GLU A 152 10.13 1.18 -13.37
C GLU A 152 9.76 1.37 -11.89
N SER A 153 10.65 2.00 -11.12
CA SER A 153 10.46 2.29 -9.71
C SER A 153 9.77 3.64 -9.48
N VAL A 154 9.56 3.96 -8.21
CA VAL A 154 9.03 5.27 -7.77
C VAL A 154 9.92 6.44 -8.23
N ALA A 155 11.20 6.20 -8.56
CA ALA A 155 12.09 7.24 -9.08
C ALA A 155 11.58 7.89 -10.38
N ASN A 156 10.64 7.25 -11.10
CA ASN A 156 10.04 7.81 -12.31
C ASN A 156 9.18 9.07 -12.05
N ASP A 157 8.78 9.31 -10.79
CA ASP A 157 8.07 10.50 -10.32
C ASP A 157 9.00 11.52 -9.61
N GLU A 158 10.31 11.37 -9.74
CA GLU A 158 11.27 12.23 -9.06
C GLU A 158 12.03 13.16 -10.01
N LEU A 159 12.54 14.25 -9.45
CA LEU A 159 13.49 15.14 -10.11
C LEU A 159 14.89 14.91 -9.52
N LEU A 160 15.82 14.41 -10.32
CA LEU A 160 17.21 14.23 -9.92
C LEU A 160 17.99 15.51 -10.18
N VAL A 161 18.80 15.91 -9.20
CA VAL A 161 19.71 17.06 -9.29
C VAL A 161 21.10 16.68 -8.80
N ASP A 162 22.07 17.52 -9.08
CA ASP A 162 23.41 17.34 -8.51
C ASP A 162 23.43 17.57 -7.00
N PHE A 163 24.47 17.05 -6.33
CA PHE A 163 24.59 17.18 -4.87
C PHE A 163 24.64 18.63 -4.39
N SER A 164 25.20 19.57 -5.18
CA SER A 164 25.28 20.96 -4.75
C SER A 164 23.89 21.60 -4.66
N MET A 165 23.04 21.34 -5.66
CA MET A 165 21.66 21.78 -5.68
C MET A 165 20.83 21.14 -4.56
N ALA A 166 20.96 19.82 -4.35
CA ALA A 166 20.23 19.15 -3.28
C ALA A 166 20.66 19.62 -1.89
N ARG A 167 21.95 19.88 -1.66
CA ARG A 167 22.46 20.49 -0.41
C ARG A 167 21.92 21.90 -0.22
N PHE A 168 21.80 22.67 -1.30
CA PHE A 168 21.17 23.97 -1.24
C PHE A 168 19.71 23.86 -0.80
N LEU A 169 18.91 22.98 -1.38
CA LEU A 169 17.49 22.81 -1.03
C LEU A 169 17.26 22.26 0.38
N THR A 170 18.14 21.36 0.85
CA THR A 170 17.97 20.64 2.13
C THR A 170 18.72 21.26 3.30
N GLY A 171 19.73 22.11 3.05
CA GLY A 171 20.64 22.62 4.08
C GLY A 171 21.67 21.59 4.56
N LEU A 172 21.78 20.41 3.92
CA LEU A 172 22.67 19.35 4.36
C LEU A 172 24.16 19.71 4.15
N GLY A 173 24.96 19.59 5.21
CA GLY A 173 26.39 19.92 5.18
C GLY A 173 27.20 19.04 4.20
N PRO A 174 28.33 19.52 3.65
CA PRO A 174 28.99 19.00 2.44
C PRO A 174 29.50 17.56 2.53
N ALA A 175 29.70 17.04 3.74
CA ALA A 175 30.23 15.70 3.97
C ALA A 175 29.16 14.63 4.25
N ASN A 176 27.88 15.01 4.31
CA ASN A 176 26.81 14.10 4.75
C ASN A 176 25.88 13.72 3.60
N TYR A 177 25.24 12.56 3.71
CA TYR A 177 24.11 12.18 2.87
C TYR A 177 22.91 11.79 3.77
N HIS A 178 21.73 11.68 3.17
CA HIS A 178 20.52 11.21 3.87
C HIS A 178 20.47 9.69 3.89
N SER A 179 20.87 9.06 2.79
CA SER A 179 20.94 7.61 2.64
C SER A 179 22.06 7.22 1.67
N ILE A 180 22.45 5.96 1.72
CA ILE A 180 23.28 5.31 0.71
C ILE A 180 22.54 4.04 0.29
N ARG A 181 22.22 3.93 -1.00
CA ARG A 181 21.69 2.69 -1.56
C ARG A 181 22.80 1.85 -2.16
N VAL A 182 22.76 0.57 -1.86
CA VAL A 182 23.80 -0.39 -2.22
C VAL A 182 23.18 -1.61 -2.88
N ARG A 183 23.71 -1.97 -4.05
CA ARG A 183 23.54 -3.30 -4.63
C ARG A 183 24.79 -4.10 -4.35
N THR A 184 24.65 -5.21 -3.64
CA THR A 184 25.75 -6.09 -3.22
C THR A 184 25.47 -7.53 -3.62
N THR A 185 26.53 -8.29 -3.92
CA THR A 185 26.46 -9.75 -4.08
C THR A 185 26.55 -10.49 -2.75
N ASP A 186 27.06 -9.84 -1.71
CA ASP A 186 27.22 -10.39 -0.36
C ASP A 186 26.69 -9.41 0.71
N PRO A 187 25.41 -9.55 1.10
CA PRO A 187 24.83 -8.74 2.17
C PRO A 187 25.48 -8.99 3.54
N GLY A 188 26.01 -10.19 3.78
CA GLY A 188 26.64 -10.54 5.05
C GLY A 188 27.96 -9.78 5.26
N GLU A 189 28.79 -9.71 4.21
CA GLU A 189 30.01 -8.91 4.25
C GLU A 189 29.73 -7.41 4.36
N MET A 190 28.66 -6.91 3.73
CA MET A 190 28.22 -5.53 3.92
C MET A 190 27.93 -5.21 5.39
N LEU A 191 27.15 -6.06 6.07
CA LEU A 191 26.83 -5.86 7.49
C LEU A 191 28.08 -5.93 8.37
N ARG A 192 28.99 -6.89 8.14
CA ARG A 192 30.27 -6.99 8.86
C ARG A 192 31.19 -5.80 8.59
N PHE A 193 31.17 -5.27 7.37
CA PHE A 193 31.90 -4.06 7.02
C PHE A 193 31.36 -2.86 7.79
N LEU A 194 30.04 -2.65 7.80
CA LEU A 194 29.40 -1.53 8.50
C LEU A 194 29.72 -1.56 10.00
N ASP A 195 29.68 -2.75 10.60
CA ASP A 195 30.07 -2.98 11.99
C ASP A 195 31.55 -2.66 12.25
N ARG A 196 32.47 -3.20 11.44
CA ARG A 196 33.92 -2.92 11.55
C ARG A 196 34.27 -1.45 11.33
N PHE A 197 33.55 -0.78 10.44
CA PHE A 197 33.69 0.65 10.18
C PHE A 197 33.11 1.51 11.32
N GLN A 198 32.47 0.89 12.32
CA GLN A 198 31.80 1.55 13.45
C GLN A 198 30.72 2.54 12.95
N SER A 199 30.04 2.16 11.87
CA SER A 199 28.98 2.96 11.27
C SER A 199 27.77 2.98 12.19
N SER A 200 27.19 4.15 12.44
CA SER A 200 25.89 4.26 13.09
C SER A 200 24.81 4.41 12.04
N VAL A 201 24.15 3.30 11.70
CA VAL A 201 23.23 3.22 10.55
C VAL A 201 22.10 2.24 10.80
N HIS A 202 20.98 2.48 10.10
CA HIS A 202 19.91 1.52 9.95
C HIS A 202 19.99 0.90 8.55
N VAL A 203 19.90 -0.42 8.46
CA VAL A 203 19.99 -1.15 7.18
C VAL A 203 18.67 -1.86 6.92
N SER A 204 18.10 -1.62 5.74
CA SER A 204 16.90 -2.30 5.25
C SER A 204 17.13 -2.74 3.81
N GLY A 205 16.48 -3.82 3.37
CA GLY A 205 16.64 -4.30 2.00
C GLY A 205 16.06 -5.70 1.77
N PRO A 206 16.19 -6.21 0.54
CA PRO A 206 15.63 -7.50 0.18
C PRO A 206 16.29 -8.65 0.95
N GLY A 207 15.47 -9.51 1.55
CA GLY A 207 15.92 -10.76 2.18
C GLY A 207 16.59 -10.60 3.55
N ILE A 208 16.54 -9.42 4.18
CA ILE A 208 17.00 -9.20 5.55
C ILE A 208 15.93 -8.50 6.38
N ASP A 209 15.85 -8.85 7.66
CA ASP A 209 15.10 -8.03 8.61
C ASP A 209 15.83 -6.70 8.81
N PRO A 210 15.10 -5.57 8.95
CA PRO A 210 15.71 -4.28 9.25
C PRO A 210 16.64 -4.38 10.46
N THR A 211 17.88 -3.94 10.28
CA THR A 211 18.97 -4.15 11.25
C THR A 211 19.62 -2.83 11.61
N ASP A 212 19.72 -2.56 12.91
CA ASP A 212 20.46 -1.42 13.44
C ASP A 212 21.92 -1.79 13.73
N ILE A 213 22.85 -0.94 13.31
CA ILE A 213 24.29 -1.08 13.58
C ILE A 213 24.75 0.18 14.31
N HIS A 214 25.32 0.01 15.52
CA HIS A 214 25.78 1.10 16.40
C HIS A 214 24.80 2.28 16.50
N SER A 215 23.50 2.00 16.45
CA SER A 215 22.41 2.96 16.50
C SER A 215 21.45 2.55 17.60
N ASP A 216 21.07 3.51 18.44
CA ASP A 216 20.00 3.37 19.43
C ASP A 216 18.99 4.49 19.14
N PRO A 217 18.00 4.23 18.27
CA PRO A 217 17.02 5.25 17.92
C PRO A 217 16.11 5.57 19.13
N PRO A 218 15.56 6.79 19.23
CA PRO A 218 14.63 7.14 20.29
C PRO A 218 13.46 6.16 20.32
N LYS A 219 13.27 5.47 21.44
CA LYS A 219 12.18 4.50 21.61
C LYS A 219 10.81 5.16 21.84
N ASP A 220 10.79 6.46 22.13
CA ASP A 220 9.56 7.22 22.36
C ASP A 220 9.19 8.03 21.10
N GLU A 221 8.23 7.50 20.36
CA GLU A 221 7.60 8.12 19.16
C GLU A 221 7.01 9.51 19.46
N ARG A 222 6.74 9.84 20.74
CA ARG A 222 6.21 11.16 21.11
C ARG A 222 7.24 12.27 20.89
N LEU A 223 8.54 11.97 21.01
CA LEU A 223 9.60 12.94 20.82
C LEU A 223 9.71 13.38 19.35
N ALA A 224 9.68 12.41 18.43
CA ALA A 224 9.67 12.69 17.00
C ALA A 224 8.39 13.45 16.60
N ASN A 225 7.22 13.03 17.11
CA ASN A 225 5.95 13.73 16.87
C ASN A 225 5.92 15.18 17.39
N VAL A 226 6.51 15.47 18.54
CA VAL A 226 6.59 16.85 19.06
C VAL A 226 7.46 17.71 18.15
N ILE A 227 8.59 17.18 17.65
CA ILE A 227 9.47 17.91 16.72
C ILE A 227 8.76 18.15 15.38
N LEU A 228 8.12 17.11 14.82
CA LEU A 228 7.32 17.20 13.60
C LEU A 228 6.21 18.24 13.70
N ARG A 229 5.52 18.31 14.85
CA ARG A 229 4.36 19.18 15.05
C ARG A 229 4.73 20.62 15.39
N THR A 230 5.79 20.82 16.16
CA THR A 230 6.14 22.14 16.70
C THR A 230 7.28 22.81 15.96
N GLY A 231 8.14 22.05 15.28
CA GLY A 231 9.39 22.55 14.71
C GLY A 231 10.38 23.08 15.76
N VAL A 232 10.14 22.81 17.06
CA VAL A 232 10.95 23.28 18.18
C VAL A 232 11.83 22.14 18.68
N GLY A 233 13.14 22.36 18.71
CA GLY A 233 14.15 21.36 19.04
C GLY A 233 14.98 20.99 17.81
N GLY A 234 16.26 20.64 18.02
CA GLY A 234 17.08 20.10 16.93
C GLY A 234 16.54 18.74 16.52
N ALA A 235 16.35 18.51 15.21
CA ALA A 235 15.98 17.20 14.71
C ALA A 235 17.05 16.16 15.15
N PRO A 236 16.63 14.99 15.66
CA PRO A 236 17.55 13.89 15.97
C PRO A 236 18.44 13.55 14.76
N ARG A 237 19.61 12.98 15.02
CA ARG A 237 20.57 12.63 13.94
C ARG A 237 20.04 11.55 13.00
N ASP A 238 19.09 10.77 13.48
CA ASP A 238 18.33 9.70 12.82
C ASP A 238 16.88 10.14 12.51
N TYR A 239 16.62 11.44 12.45
CA TYR A 239 15.26 11.95 12.23
C TYR A 239 14.62 11.41 10.95
N LEU A 240 15.37 11.32 9.85
CA LEU A 240 14.83 10.82 8.59
C LEU A 240 14.37 9.36 8.72
N THR A 241 15.16 8.51 9.39
CA THR A 241 14.84 7.08 9.54
C THR A 241 13.64 6.88 10.46
N THR A 242 13.63 7.62 11.57
CA THR A 242 12.51 7.66 12.50
C THR A 242 11.23 8.15 11.82
N ALA A 243 11.28 9.28 11.11
CA ALA A 243 10.14 9.86 10.41
C ALA A 243 9.60 8.92 9.31
N LEU A 244 10.47 8.21 8.60
CA LEU A 244 10.06 7.20 7.62
C LEU A 244 9.40 5.98 8.27
N GLY A 245 9.94 5.51 9.40
CA GLY A 245 9.36 4.43 10.19
C GLY A 245 7.96 4.80 10.72
N GLU A 246 7.82 6.02 11.26
CA GLU A 246 6.55 6.55 11.75
C GLU A 246 5.54 6.76 10.61
N ALA A 247 5.96 7.32 9.47
CA ALA A 247 5.10 7.49 8.30
C ALA A 247 4.62 6.14 7.77
N THR A 248 5.52 5.15 7.66
CA THR A 248 5.18 3.77 7.26
C THR A 248 4.16 3.16 8.21
N THR A 249 4.40 3.28 9.52
CA THR A 249 3.52 2.72 10.56
C THR A 249 2.15 3.41 10.55
N SER A 250 2.11 4.73 10.45
CA SER A 250 0.87 5.51 10.38
C SER A 250 0.03 5.12 9.17
N VAL A 251 0.64 5.09 7.98
CA VAL A 251 -0.04 4.68 6.75
C VAL A 251 -0.53 3.23 6.87
N ARG A 252 0.27 2.33 7.45
CA ARG A 252 -0.11 0.93 7.68
C ARG A 252 -1.34 0.81 8.58
N VAL A 253 -1.36 1.52 9.71
CA VAL A 253 -2.49 1.49 10.65
C VAL A 253 -3.75 2.01 9.98
N VAL A 254 -3.68 3.12 9.26
CA VAL A 254 -4.85 3.69 8.55
C VAL A 254 -5.33 2.74 7.44
N ALA A 255 -4.42 2.28 6.58
CA ALA A 255 -4.77 1.42 5.44
C ALA A 255 -5.40 0.10 5.90
N TYR A 256 -4.80 -0.58 6.88
CA TYR A 256 -5.36 -1.83 7.41
C TYR A 256 -6.58 -1.61 8.29
N GLY A 257 -6.68 -0.47 9.00
CA GLY A 257 -7.90 -0.08 9.71
C GLY A 257 -9.09 0.04 8.75
N ILE A 258 -8.91 0.76 7.64
CA ILE A 258 -9.92 0.86 6.57
C ILE A 258 -10.21 -0.51 5.97
N ALA A 259 -9.17 -1.32 5.70
CA ALA A 259 -9.35 -2.65 5.13
C ALA A 259 -10.18 -3.58 6.05
N ILE A 260 -9.96 -3.52 7.37
CA ILE A 260 -10.75 -4.26 8.35
C ILE A 260 -12.20 -3.77 8.36
N LEU A 261 -12.43 -2.45 8.36
CA LEU A 261 -13.78 -1.89 8.32
C LEU A 261 -14.54 -2.34 7.06
N ILE A 262 -13.91 -2.28 5.89
CA ILE A 262 -14.48 -2.77 4.63
C ILE A 262 -14.72 -4.28 4.71
N GLY A 263 -13.77 -5.05 5.23
CA GLY A 263 -13.91 -6.50 5.41
C GLY A 263 -15.10 -6.87 6.29
N VAL A 264 -15.32 -6.16 7.39
CA VAL A 264 -16.48 -6.32 8.27
C VAL A 264 -17.79 -5.98 7.54
N LEU A 265 -17.83 -4.83 6.85
CA LEU A 265 -19.01 -4.40 6.08
C LEU A 265 -19.37 -5.43 5.00
N VAL A 266 -18.36 -5.92 4.28
CA VAL A 266 -18.53 -6.94 3.25
C VAL A 266 -18.95 -8.26 3.88
N GLY A 267 -18.42 -8.64 5.04
CA GLY A 267 -18.88 -9.80 5.79
C GLY A 267 -20.36 -9.74 6.14
N PHE A 268 -20.85 -8.58 6.61
CA PHE A 268 -22.28 -8.35 6.82
C PHE A 268 -23.08 -8.40 5.52
N GLY A 269 -22.56 -7.83 4.43
CA GLY A 269 -23.19 -7.91 3.10
C GLY A 269 -23.33 -9.35 2.60
N VAL A 270 -22.29 -10.16 2.77
CA VAL A 270 -22.32 -11.61 2.47
C VAL A 270 -23.34 -12.32 3.36
N HIS A 271 -23.40 -12.00 4.65
CA HIS A 271 -24.40 -12.58 5.53
C HIS A 271 -25.84 -12.21 5.13
N ALA A 272 -26.10 -10.93 4.85
CA ALA A 272 -27.41 -10.43 4.43
C ALA A 272 -27.88 -11.06 3.11
N THR A 273 -26.98 -11.19 2.14
CA THR A 273 -27.28 -11.85 0.84
C THR A 273 -27.57 -13.33 1.02
N GLN A 274 -26.80 -14.03 1.86
CA GLN A 274 -27.05 -15.42 2.22
C GLN A 274 -28.35 -15.61 3.01
N ALA A 275 -28.66 -14.72 3.95
CA ALA A 275 -29.90 -14.75 4.73
C ALA A 275 -31.12 -14.65 3.81
N ARG A 276 -31.08 -13.73 2.85
CA ARG A 276 -32.13 -13.59 1.84
C ARG A 276 -32.23 -14.82 0.94
N ALA A 277 -31.09 -15.37 0.50
CA ALA A 277 -31.05 -16.59 -0.32
C ALA A 277 -31.60 -17.82 0.43
N PHE A 278 -31.34 -17.90 1.73
CA PHE A 278 -31.78 -18.98 2.60
C PHE A 278 -33.26 -18.85 2.97
N ALA A 279 -33.78 -17.63 3.19
CA ALA A 279 -35.18 -17.39 3.47
C ALA A 279 -36.11 -18.00 2.40
N ASP A 280 -35.76 -17.83 1.12
CA ASP A 280 -36.45 -18.45 -0.02
C ASP A 280 -36.48 -19.99 0.02
N ARG A 281 -35.58 -20.63 0.78
CA ARG A 281 -35.35 -22.08 0.83
C ARG A 281 -35.69 -22.72 2.16
N ALA A 282 -35.96 -21.92 3.19
CA ALA A 282 -36.27 -22.41 4.54
C ALA A 282 -37.44 -23.40 4.56
N PRO A 283 -38.53 -23.25 3.77
CA PRO A 283 -39.61 -24.23 3.75
C PRO A 283 -39.18 -25.62 3.26
N ALA A 284 -38.29 -25.67 2.25
CA ALA A 284 -37.77 -26.93 1.72
C ALA A 284 -36.94 -27.69 2.78
N VAL A 285 -36.21 -26.97 3.64
CA VAL A 285 -35.51 -27.55 4.79
C VAL A 285 -36.51 -28.17 5.77
N GLY A 286 -37.64 -27.51 6.04
CA GLY A 286 -38.73 -28.02 6.87
C GLY A 286 -39.33 -29.33 6.34
N VAL A 287 -39.61 -29.39 5.04
CA VAL A 287 -40.14 -30.60 4.36
C VAL A 287 -39.13 -31.74 4.44
N LEU A 288 -37.86 -31.51 4.11
CA LEU A 288 -36.81 -32.54 4.18
C LEU A 288 -36.64 -33.11 5.60
N ARG A 289 -36.76 -32.26 6.63
CA ARG A 289 -36.77 -32.71 8.03
C ARG A 289 -37.98 -33.57 8.35
N ALA A 290 -39.17 -33.21 7.86
CA ALA A 290 -40.40 -33.98 8.09
C ALA A 290 -40.31 -35.40 7.50
N VAL A 291 -39.58 -35.57 6.40
CA VAL A 291 -39.31 -36.88 5.77
C VAL A 291 -38.11 -37.61 6.41
N GLY A 292 -37.51 -37.07 7.46
CA GLY A 292 -36.47 -37.73 8.27
C GLY A 292 -35.02 -37.41 7.90
N ALA A 293 -34.75 -36.34 7.14
CA ALA A 293 -33.38 -35.95 6.83
C ALA A 293 -32.58 -35.56 8.08
N SER A 294 -31.36 -36.10 8.23
CA SER A 294 -30.48 -35.80 9.36
C SER A 294 -29.82 -34.42 9.25
N ASN A 295 -29.49 -33.82 10.39
CA ASN A 295 -28.83 -32.50 10.46
C ASN A 295 -27.49 -32.46 9.71
N GLY A 296 -26.73 -33.57 9.76
CA GLY A 296 -25.44 -33.69 9.05
C GLY A 296 -25.63 -33.76 7.53
N TRP A 297 -26.63 -34.51 7.07
CA TRP A 297 -26.97 -34.60 5.65
C TRP A 297 -27.42 -33.23 5.10
N LEU A 298 -28.29 -32.53 5.82
CA LEU A 298 -28.76 -31.18 5.46
C LEU A 298 -27.60 -30.18 5.32
N ARG A 299 -26.67 -30.17 6.30
CA ARG A 299 -25.47 -29.31 6.25
C ARG A 299 -24.59 -29.60 5.04
N ARG A 300 -24.25 -30.88 4.82
CA ARG A 300 -23.40 -31.29 3.70
C ARG A 300 -24.06 -30.96 2.36
N ARG A 301 -25.37 -31.19 2.22
CA ARG A 301 -26.12 -30.85 1.01
C ARG A 301 -26.10 -29.35 0.73
N LEU A 302 -26.35 -28.52 1.74
CA LEU A 302 -26.33 -27.06 1.60
C LEU A 302 -24.93 -26.56 1.20
N LEU A 303 -23.88 -27.04 1.86
CA LEU A 303 -22.51 -26.64 1.55
C LEU A 303 -22.09 -27.05 0.15
N LEU A 304 -22.39 -28.29 -0.27
CA LEU A 304 -22.08 -28.76 -1.62
C LEU A 304 -22.84 -28.00 -2.71
N GLU A 305 -24.07 -27.55 -2.41
CA GLU A 305 -24.81 -26.72 -3.36
C GLU A 305 -24.26 -25.29 -3.41
N SER A 306 -23.92 -24.69 -2.27
CA SER A 306 -23.54 -23.27 -2.20
C SER A 306 -22.09 -22.98 -2.59
N LEU A 307 -21.18 -23.93 -2.33
CA LEU A 307 -19.75 -23.78 -2.59
C LEU A 307 -19.41 -23.35 -4.03
N PRO A 308 -19.89 -24.03 -5.10
CA PRO A 308 -19.50 -23.66 -6.46
C PRO A 308 -19.96 -22.23 -6.83
N PHE A 309 -21.12 -21.79 -6.35
CA PHE A 309 -21.58 -20.42 -6.59
C PHE A 309 -20.79 -19.39 -5.81
N ALA A 310 -20.42 -19.68 -4.56
CA ALA A 310 -19.59 -18.78 -3.77
C ALA A 310 -18.19 -18.62 -4.39
N VAL A 311 -17.60 -19.72 -4.87
CA VAL A 311 -16.31 -19.69 -5.57
C VAL A 311 -16.43 -18.90 -6.87
N LEU A 312 -17.44 -19.19 -7.70
CA LEU A 312 -17.63 -18.50 -8.98
C LEU A 312 -17.91 -17.00 -8.80
N ALA A 313 -18.78 -16.64 -7.84
CA ALA A 313 -19.08 -15.24 -7.53
C ALA A 313 -17.85 -14.52 -6.97
N GLY A 314 -17.07 -15.19 -6.11
CA GLY A 314 -15.82 -14.68 -5.55
C GLY A 314 -14.79 -14.39 -6.63
N LEU A 315 -14.55 -15.34 -7.55
CA LEU A 315 -13.60 -15.19 -8.64
C LEU A 315 -14.02 -14.09 -9.62
N LEU A 316 -15.26 -14.14 -10.12
CA LEU A 316 -15.74 -13.16 -11.11
C LEU A 316 -15.84 -11.76 -10.50
N GLY A 317 -16.34 -11.65 -9.27
CA GLY A 317 -16.42 -10.38 -8.56
C GLY A 317 -15.03 -9.81 -8.32
N ALA A 318 -14.11 -10.57 -7.71
CA ALA A 318 -12.76 -10.08 -7.43
C ALA A 318 -12.01 -9.68 -8.71
N ALA A 319 -12.10 -10.48 -9.78
CA ALA A 319 -11.46 -10.18 -11.06
C ALA A 319 -12.03 -8.92 -11.72
N SER A 320 -13.36 -8.79 -11.77
CA SER A 320 -14.00 -7.59 -12.33
C SER A 320 -13.78 -6.35 -11.48
N GLY A 321 -13.75 -6.50 -10.16
CA GLY A 321 -13.42 -5.43 -9.21
C GLY A 321 -12.00 -4.93 -9.39
N PHE A 322 -11.04 -5.84 -9.48
CA PHE A 322 -9.64 -5.51 -9.76
C PHE A 322 -9.49 -4.75 -11.08
N PHE A 323 -10.11 -5.26 -12.16
CA PHE A 323 -10.07 -4.61 -13.46
C PHE A 323 -10.71 -3.22 -13.43
N ALA A 324 -11.87 -3.07 -12.79
CA ALA A 324 -12.52 -1.78 -12.60
C ALA A 324 -11.63 -0.82 -11.79
N GLY A 325 -10.94 -1.32 -10.76
CA GLY A 325 -9.97 -0.56 -9.97
C GLY A 325 -8.85 0.00 -10.83
N ILE A 326 -8.21 -0.82 -11.67
CA ILE A 326 -7.17 -0.36 -12.60
C ILE A 326 -7.72 0.74 -13.52
N VAL A 327 -8.90 0.54 -14.10
CA VAL A 327 -9.48 1.51 -15.04
C VAL A 327 -9.81 2.83 -14.35
N LEU A 328 -10.39 2.79 -13.14
CA LEU A 328 -10.70 3.99 -12.36
C LEU A 328 -9.43 4.75 -11.97
N LEU A 329 -8.39 4.02 -11.55
CA LEU A 329 -7.16 4.61 -11.04
C LEU A 329 -6.24 5.10 -12.16
N ARG A 330 -6.38 4.62 -13.40
CA ARG A 330 -5.74 5.27 -14.56
C ARG A 330 -6.22 6.71 -14.80
N GLY A 331 -7.41 7.07 -14.33
CA GLY A 331 -7.95 8.42 -14.42
C GLY A 331 -7.78 9.25 -13.15
N LEU A 332 -7.19 8.67 -12.09
CA LEU A 332 -6.97 9.30 -10.80
C LEU A 332 -5.50 9.12 -10.42
N ASP A 333 -4.71 10.18 -10.54
CA ASP A 333 -3.33 10.19 -10.06
C ASP A 333 -3.32 10.13 -8.52
N LEU A 334 -3.44 8.92 -7.96
CA LEU A 334 -3.32 8.72 -6.52
C LEU A 334 -1.86 8.93 -6.12
N ILE A 335 -1.56 10.18 -5.76
CA ILE A 335 -0.24 10.62 -5.38
C ILE A 335 -0.11 10.58 -3.87
N VAL A 336 0.89 9.85 -3.38
CA VAL A 336 1.21 9.74 -1.96
C VAL A 336 2.70 10.04 -1.81
N PHE A 337 3.04 11.07 -1.03
CA PHE A 337 4.42 11.58 -0.90
C PHE A 337 5.08 11.95 -2.24
N GLY A 338 4.32 12.54 -3.17
CA GLY A 338 4.83 12.96 -4.48
C GLY A 338 4.94 11.84 -5.53
N HIS A 339 4.65 10.59 -5.14
CA HIS A 339 4.77 9.41 -6.00
C HIS A 339 3.41 8.81 -6.34
N GLN A 340 3.28 8.30 -7.56
CA GLN A 340 2.14 7.47 -7.92
C GLN A 340 2.22 6.13 -7.17
N VAL A 341 1.09 5.69 -6.61
CA VAL A 341 1.03 4.38 -5.92
C VAL A 341 0.98 3.27 -6.98
N PRO A 342 2.03 2.43 -7.11
CA PRO A 342 2.03 1.36 -8.09
C PRO A 342 1.09 0.25 -7.65
N ILE A 343 -0.03 0.12 -8.35
CA ILE A 343 -1.00 -0.96 -8.09
C ILE A 343 -0.53 -2.20 -8.84
N SER A 344 -0.09 -3.20 -8.08
CA SER A 344 0.29 -4.49 -8.63
C SER A 344 -0.74 -5.55 -8.32
N PHE A 345 -0.92 -6.49 -9.25
CA PHE A 345 -1.73 -7.67 -9.02
C PHE A 345 -0.90 -8.71 -8.27
N ASP A 346 -1.23 -8.94 -7.00
CA ASP A 346 -0.72 -10.09 -6.27
C ASP A 346 -1.74 -11.23 -6.29
N LEU A 347 -1.37 -12.33 -6.95
CA LEU A 347 -2.19 -13.52 -7.07
C LEU A 347 -2.43 -14.18 -5.71
N VAL A 348 -1.43 -14.18 -4.82
CA VAL A 348 -1.52 -14.84 -3.51
C VAL A 348 -2.55 -14.14 -2.65
N THR A 349 -2.44 -12.82 -2.51
CA THR A 349 -3.39 -12.06 -1.70
C THR A 349 -4.79 -12.04 -2.33
N SER A 350 -4.90 -11.97 -3.66
CA SER A 350 -6.20 -12.08 -4.35
C SER A 350 -6.88 -13.43 -4.10
N ALA A 351 -6.12 -14.54 -4.16
CA ALA A 351 -6.63 -15.87 -3.84
C ALA A 351 -7.06 -15.98 -2.37
N LEU A 352 -6.31 -15.37 -1.45
CA LEU A 352 -6.66 -15.33 -0.02
C LEU A 352 -7.97 -14.59 0.21
N ILE A 353 -8.21 -13.46 -0.46
CA ILE A 353 -9.47 -12.70 -0.34
C ILE A 353 -10.66 -13.53 -0.82
N VAL A 354 -10.52 -14.17 -1.99
CA VAL A 354 -11.56 -15.07 -2.51
C VAL A 354 -11.81 -16.21 -1.53
N LEU A 355 -10.76 -16.82 -0.98
CA LEU A 355 -10.88 -17.88 0.02
C LEU A 355 -11.61 -17.41 1.29
N VAL A 356 -11.26 -16.23 1.81
CA VAL A 356 -11.90 -15.64 2.98
C VAL A 356 -13.38 -15.35 2.70
N LEU A 357 -13.71 -14.77 1.54
CA LEU A 357 -15.10 -14.52 1.13
C LEU A 357 -15.92 -15.81 1.03
N VAL A 358 -15.37 -16.85 0.41
CA VAL A 358 -16.00 -18.17 0.34
C VAL A 358 -16.19 -18.74 1.76
N GLY A 359 -15.18 -18.62 2.61
CA GLY A 359 -15.23 -19.03 4.01
C GLY A 359 -16.35 -18.34 4.79
N ILE A 360 -16.44 -17.00 4.71
CA ILE A 360 -17.51 -16.20 5.35
C ILE A 360 -18.87 -16.63 4.80
N SER A 361 -18.99 -16.81 3.48
CA SER A 361 -20.22 -17.25 2.84
C SER A 361 -20.66 -18.63 3.33
N MET A 362 -19.75 -19.59 3.44
CA MET A 362 -20.05 -20.94 3.94
C MET A 362 -20.40 -20.93 5.43
N ALA A 363 -19.66 -20.16 6.24
CA ALA A 363 -19.95 -19.99 7.65
C ALA A 363 -21.34 -19.40 7.87
N SER A 364 -21.69 -18.36 7.12
CA SER A 364 -23.03 -17.75 7.12
C SER A 364 -24.13 -18.76 6.79
N ALA A 365 -23.96 -19.56 5.73
CA ALA A 365 -24.92 -20.60 5.36
C ALA A 365 -25.13 -21.63 6.48
N VAL A 366 -24.06 -22.02 7.17
CA VAL A 366 -24.14 -22.95 8.32
C VAL A 366 -24.84 -22.31 9.52
N VAL A 367 -24.59 -21.03 9.81
CA VAL A 367 -25.26 -20.29 10.89
C VAL A 367 -26.76 -20.22 10.65
N LEU A 368 -27.18 -19.82 9.44
CA LEU A 368 -28.60 -19.73 9.06
C LEU A 368 -29.30 -21.09 9.15
N LEU A 369 -28.65 -22.15 8.67
CA LEU A 369 -29.18 -23.50 8.80
C LEU A 369 -29.29 -23.93 10.28
N ARG A 370 -28.28 -23.64 11.11
CA ARG A 370 -28.34 -23.94 12.55
C ARG A 370 -29.52 -23.24 13.22
N GLU A 371 -29.78 -21.99 12.85
CA GLU A 371 -30.93 -21.25 13.38
C GLU A 371 -32.26 -21.88 12.95
N ALA A 372 -32.39 -22.25 11.67
CA ALA A 372 -33.58 -22.96 11.18
C ALA A 372 -33.79 -24.32 11.85
N LEU A 373 -32.71 -25.04 12.16
CA LEU A 373 -32.78 -26.34 12.85
C LEU A 373 -33.27 -26.23 14.30
N ARG A 374 -33.07 -25.08 14.96
CA ARG A 374 -33.56 -24.81 16.32
C ARG A 374 -35.07 -24.53 16.37
N ARG A 375 -35.68 -24.10 15.26
CA ARG A 375 -37.13 -23.86 15.15
C ARG A 375 -37.90 -25.17 14.89
N ARG A 376 -39.16 -25.25 15.31
CA ARG A 376 -39.98 -26.46 15.10
C ARG A 376 -40.30 -26.63 13.61
N PRO A 377 -40.32 -27.85 13.04
CA PRO A 377 -40.57 -28.05 11.60
C PRO A 377 -41.89 -27.44 11.12
N THR A 378 -42.94 -27.50 11.95
CA THR A 378 -44.26 -26.95 11.67
C THR A 378 -44.28 -25.43 11.56
N GLU A 379 -43.40 -24.73 12.29
CA GLU A 379 -43.24 -23.26 12.23
C GLU A 379 -42.55 -22.80 10.94
N SER A 380 -41.72 -23.67 10.33
CA SER A 380 -41.03 -23.35 9.07
C SER A 380 -41.88 -23.58 7.82
N ILE A 381 -42.99 -24.31 7.95
CA ILE A 381 -43.89 -24.68 6.84
C ILE A 381 -45.12 -23.76 6.78
N ARG A 382 -45.56 -23.21 7.92
CA ARG A 382 -46.58 -22.17 7.93
C ARG A 382 -45.95 -20.85 7.48
N GLU A 383 -46.37 -20.34 6.32
CA GLU A 383 -46.34 -18.89 6.11
C GLU A 383 -47.07 -18.27 7.30
N ALA A 384 -46.38 -17.47 8.10
CA ALA A 384 -47.09 -16.59 9.02
C ALA A 384 -48.01 -15.76 8.12
N PRO A 385 -49.36 -15.80 8.30
CA PRO A 385 -50.23 -14.93 7.56
C PRO A 385 -49.70 -13.52 7.79
N ALA A 386 -49.49 -12.77 6.70
CA ALA A 386 -49.17 -11.36 6.79
C ALA A 386 -50.17 -10.76 7.76
N THR A 387 -49.70 -10.30 8.92
CA THR A 387 -50.53 -9.53 9.83
C THR A 387 -51.09 -8.40 9.00
N GLU A 388 -52.39 -8.44 8.72
CA GLU A 388 -53.08 -7.35 8.04
C GLU A 388 -52.68 -6.05 8.75
N PRO A 389 -52.32 -4.98 8.02
CA PRO A 389 -52.03 -3.70 8.66
C PRO A 389 -53.22 -3.36 9.57
N PRO A 390 -52.98 -2.87 10.80
CA PRO A 390 -54.06 -2.61 11.74
C PRO A 390 -55.08 -1.69 11.05
N GLN A 391 -56.28 -2.20 10.81
CA GLN A 391 -57.37 -1.37 10.33
C GLN A 391 -57.62 -0.32 11.42
N SER A 392 -57.45 0.95 11.08
CA SER A 392 -57.83 2.04 11.98
C SER A 392 -59.30 1.88 12.34
N LEU A 393 -59.66 2.08 13.62
CA LEU A 393 -61.03 1.95 14.13
C LEU A 393 -62.08 2.71 13.28
N GLU A 394 -61.67 3.77 12.59
CA GLU A 394 -62.50 4.53 11.64
C GLU A 394 -63.04 3.69 10.46
N ALA A 395 -62.29 2.70 9.98
CA ALA A 395 -62.71 1.84 8.87
C ALA A 395 -63.78 0.81 9.30
N ILE A 396 -63.76 0.41 10.57
CA ILE A 396 -64.72 -0.55 11.14
C ILE A 396 -66.06 0.14 11.48
N LEU A 397 -66.02 1.42 11.88
CA LEU A 397 -67.21 2.18 12.28
C LEU A 397 -67.99 2.82 11.13
N ARG A 398 -67.44 2.82 9.90
CA ARG A 398 -68.09 3.39 8.70
C ARG A 398 -68.54 2.34 7.67
N GLY A 399 -68.41 1.05 7.99
CA GLY A 399 -68.89 -0.07 7.17
C GLY A 399 -70.38 -0.33 7.39
#